data_AF-X0YRL0-F1
#
_entry.id   AF-X0YRL0-F1
#
_cell.length_a   1.000
_cell.length_b   1.000
_cell.length_c   1.000
_cell.angle_alpha   90.00
_cell.angle_beta   90.00
_cell.angle_gamma   90.00
#
_symmetry.space_group_name_H-M   'P 1'
#
loop_
_entity.id
_entity.type
_entity.pdbx_description
1 polymer ?
#
loop_
_entity_poly.entity_id
_entity_poly.type
_entity_poly.pdbx_seq_one_letter_code
_entity_poly.pdbx_strand_id
1 'polypeptide(L)'
;MLIEFSVTNYRSFLTTQSLTLAANTTTELQKENSFISPVSNLPRLLRSAVVYGPNAAGKSNLVQAIAFMKKFVLSSTKESQEGEKIDAMPFLFDLESSQKPSEFEVLFIQDGIRYQYGFAVNPERVTGEWLFAYPEGRAQRWFER
;
A
#
# COMPACT_ATOMS: atom_id res chain seq x y z
N MET A 1 9.78 -1.52 -7.99
CA MET A 1 9.81 -2.75 -7.17
C MET A 1 9.05 -2.50 -5.89
N LEU A 2 8.07 -3.35 -5.53
CA LEU A 2 7.31 -3.22 -4.29
C LEU A 2 8.19 -3.60 -3.09
N ILE A 3 8.16 -2.80 -2.03
CA ILE A 3 8.75 -3.12 -0.71
C ILE A 3 7.64 -3.48 0.25
N GLU A 4 6.60 -2.64 0.34
CA GLU A 4 5.50 -2.85 1.28
C GLU A 4 4.22 -2.25 0.73
N PHE A 5 3.10 -2.89 1.02
CA PHE A 5 1.77 -2.33 0.83
C PHE A 5 1.03 -2.37 2.17
N SER A 6 0.39 -1.26 2.53
CA SER A 6 -0.37 -1.11 3.77
C SER A 6 -1.78 -0.62 3.46
N VAL A 7 -2.76 -1.12 4.23
CA VAL A 7 -4.17 -0.72 4.13
C VAL A 7 -4.79 -0.58 5.51
N THR A 8 -5.54 0.49 5.74
CA THR A 8 -6.26 0.76 6.99
C THR A 8 -7.72 1.05 6.68
N ASN A 9 -8.62 0.62 7.58
CA ASN A 9 -10.05 0.90 7.49
C ASN A 9 -10.67 0.61 6.12
N TYR A 10 -10.49 -0.61 5.60
CA TYR A 10 -11.00 -1.03 4.29
C TYR A 10 -11.56 -2.45 4.34
N ARG A 11 -12.83 -2.61 3.98
CA ARG A 11 -13.57 -3.89 3.98
C ARG A 11 -13.46 -4.63 5.33
N SER A 12 -12.65 -5.68 5.41
CA SER A 12 -12.44 -6.47 6.63
C SER A 12 -11.30 -5.97 7.51
N PHE A 13 -10.59 -4.93 7.11
CA PHE A 13 -9.45 -4.39 7.84
C PHE A 13 -9.86 -3.14 8.60
N LEU A 14 -9.98 -3.24 9.92
CA LEU A 14 -10.17 -2.08 10.78
C LEU A 14 -8.83 -1.36 11.01
N THR A 15 -7.84 -2.09 11.51
CA THR A 15 -6.48 -1.60 11.76
C THR A 15 -5.58 -1.81 10.54
N THR A 16 -4.47 -1.09 10.50
CA THR A 16 -3.47 -1.21 9.45
C THR A 16 -2.98 -2.66 9.31
N GLN A 17 -3.07 -3.18 8.09
CA GLN A 17 -2.47 -4.45 7.69
C GLN A 17 -1.42 -4.19 6.63
N SER A 18 -0.25 -4.84 6.77
CA SER A 18 0.89 -4.62 5.88
C SER A 18 1.38 -5.93 5.27
N LEU A 19 1.57 -5.93 3.94
CA LEU A 19 2.27 -6.97 3.20
C LEU A 19 3.68 -6.45 2.88
N THR A 20 4.68 -6.95 3.59
CA THR A 20 6.09 -6.60 3.36
C THR A 20 6.80 -7.65 2.51
N LEU A 21 7.57 -7.19 1.53
CA LEU A 21 8.50 -7.97 0.73
C LEU A 21 9.94 -7.76 1.19
N ALA A 22 10.17 -7.16 2.36
CA ALA A 22 11.49 -7.18 2.98
C ALA A 22 11.83 -8.61 3.42
N ALA A 23 12.95 -9.13 2.93
CA ALA A 23 13.44 -10.42 3.36
C ALA A 23 13.93 -10.32 4.82
N ASN A 24 13.74 -11.42 5.56
CA ASN A 24 14.30 -11.54 6.90
C ASN A 24 15.84 -11.65 6.85
N THR A 25 16.46 -11.64 8.04
CA THR A 25 17.92 -11.75 8.19
C THR A 25 18.44 -13.18 8.06
N THR A 26 17.55 -14.17 7.86
CA THR A 26 17.90 -15.59 7.72
C THR A 26 18.67 -15.82 6.41
N THR A 27 19.76 -16.57 6.50
CA THR A 27 20.63 -16.87 5.36
C THR A 27 20.26 -18.16 4.65
N GLU A 28 19.52 -19.04 5.32
CA GLU A 28 18.95 -20.27 4.75
C GLU A 28 17.98 -19.92 3.61
N LEU A 29 18.18 -20.51 2.42
CA LEU A 29 17.42 -20.25 1.18
C LEU A 29 17.43 -18.77 0.70
N GLN A 30 18.29 -17.92 1.26
CA GLN A 30 18.33 -16.48 0.91
C GLN A 30 18.55 -16.25 -0.58
N LYS A 31 19.29 -17.13 -1.27
CA LYS A 31 19.55 -17.02 -2.71
C LYS A 31 18.36 -17.42 -3.59
N GLU A 32 17.37 -18.12 -3.03
CA GLU A 32 16.27 -18.71 -3.79
C GLU A 32 15.16 -17.69 -4.09
N ASN A 33 14.61 -17.05 -3.05
CA ASN A 33 13.49 -16.13 -3.18
C ASN A 33 13.83 -14.67 -2.81
N SER A 34 15.10 -14.28 -2.75
CA SER A 34 15.47 -12.88 -2.49
C SER A 34 16.57 -12.35 -3.38
N PHE A 35 16.60 -11.03 -3.55
CA PHE A 35 17.62 -10.30 -4.29
C PHE A 35 18.11 -9.08 -3.50
N ILE A 36 19.29 -8.56 -3.86
CA ILE A 36 19.85 -7.36 -3.25
C ILE A 36 19.07 -6.15 -3.79
N SER A 37 18.57 -5.30 -2.89
CA SER A 37 17.91 -4.06 -3.29
C SER A 37 18.87 -3.18 -4.10
N PRO A 38 18.40 -2.53 -5.19
CA PRO A 38 19.22 -1.58 -5.95
C PRO A 38 19.51 -0.29 -5.17
N VAL A 39 18.87 -0.07 -4.01
CA VAL A 39 19.09 1.08 -3.13
C VAL A 39 19.94 0.64 -1.93
N SER A 40 21.04 1.36 -1.69
CA SER A 40 21.91 1.14 -0.53
C SER A 40 21.14 1.23 0.79
N ASN A 41 21.55 0.46 1.78
CA ASN A 41 20.99 0.44 3.14
C ASN A 41 19.53 -0.04 3.24
N LEU A 42 18.97 -0.65 2.18
CA LEU A 42 17.73 -1.43 2.29
C LEU A 42 18.04 -2.93 2.50
N PRO A 43 17.16 -3.67 3.20
CA PRO A 43 17.29 -5.11 3.28
C PRO A 43 17.18 -5.74 1.88
N ARG A 44 17.54 -7.03 1.81
CA ARG A 44 17.19 -7.83 0.63
C ARG A 44 15.67 -7.85 0.48
N LEU A 45 15.21 -7.95 -0.76
CA LEU A 45 13.79 -7.99 -1.06
C LEU A 45 13.40 -9.36 -1.61
N LEU A 46 12.17 -9.78 -1.34
CA LEU A 46 11.60 -11.03 -1.79
C LEU A 46 11.11 -10.93 -3.24
N ARG A 47 11.26 -12.00 -4.03
CA ARG A 47 10.74 -12.06 -5.41
C ARG A 47 9.26 -12.41 -5.45
N SER A 48 8.80 -13.20 -4.48
CA SER A 48 7.41 -13.60 -4.31
C SER A 48 7.06 -13.73 -2.84
N ALA A 49 5.77 -13.67 -2.54
CA ALA A 49 5.21 -13.94 -1.23
C ALA A 49 3.95 -14.79 -1.37
N VAL A 50 3.64 -15.56 -0.33
CA VAL A 50 2.41 -16.35 -0.26
C VAL A 50 1.65 -15.95 0.99
N VAL A 51 0.35 -15.67 0.82
CA VAL A 51 -0.54 -15.28 1.92
C VAL A 51 -1.47 -16.45 2.24
N TYR A 52 -1.25 -17.07 3.40
CA TYR A 52 -2.07 -18.15 3.92
C TYR A 52 -3.00 -17.65 5.03
N GLY A 53 -4.11 -18.36 5.24
CA GLY A 53 -5.05 -18.06 6.31
C GLY A 53 -6.40 -18.73 6.09
N PRO A 54 -7.24 -18.82 7.12
CA PRO A 54 -8.56 -19.46 7.02
C PRO A 54 -9.50 -18.69 6.08
N ASN A 55 -10.66 -19.28 5.80
CA ASN A 55 -11.74 -18.58 5.09
C ASN A 55 -12.14 -17.32 5.85
N ALA A 56 -12.52 -16.28 5.11
CA ALA A 56 -12.87 -14.96 5.65
C ALA A 56 -11.76 -14.20 6.39
N ALA A 57 -10.51 -14.69 6.43
CA ALA A 57 -9.37 -13.99 7.06
C ALA A 57 -8.88 -12.72 6.32
N GLY A 58 -9.61 -12.22 5.32
CA GLY A 58 -9.25 -11.00 4.59
C GLY A 58 -8.29 -11.17 3.41
N LYS A 59 -7.84 -12.39 3.07
CA LYS A 59 -6.90 -12.62 1.94
C LYS A 59 -7.37 -12.01 0.61
N SER A 60 -8.62 -12.25 0.22
CA SER A 60 -9.20 -11.65 -0.99
C SER A 60 -9.34 -10.13 -0.88
N ASN A 61 -9.62 -9.62 0.32
CA ASN A 61 -9.70 -8.18 0.58
C ASN A 61 -8.33 -7.51 0.48
N LEU A 62 -7.24 -8.17 0.85
CA LEU A 62 -5.87 -7.68 0.63
C LEU A 62 -5.59 -7.51 -0.88
N VAL A 63 -5.90 -8.52 -1.68
CA VAL A 63 -5.75 -8.45 -3.15
C VAL A 63 -6.64 -7.34 -3.73
N GLN A 64 -7.88 -7.21 -3.25
CA GLN A 64 -8.79 -6.14 -3.66
C GLN A 64 -8.30 -4.74 -3.24
N ALA A 65 -7.62 -4.61 -2.10
CA ALA A 65 -7.04 -3.34 -1.67
C ALA A 65 -5.90 -2.90 -2.59
N ILE A 66 -5.00 -3.83 -2.94
CA ILE A 66 -3.91 -3.58 -3.90
C ILE A 66 -4.49 -3.23 -5.28
N ALA A 67 -5.50 -3.96 -5.74
CA ALA A 67 -6.17 -3.72 -7.01
C ALA A 67 -6.87 -2.35 -7.03
N PHE A 68 -7.55 -1.99 -5.94
CA PHE A 68 -8.17 -0.69 -5.76
C PHE A 68 -7.13 0.43 -5.85
N MET A 69 -6.05 0.35 -5.06
CA MET A 69 -4.99 1.37 -5.07
C MET A 69 -4.40 1.55 -6.47
N LYS A 70 -4.04 0.45 -7.13
CA LYS A 70 -3.50 0.48 -8.50
C LYS A 70 -4.48 1.13 -9.47
N LYS A 71 -5.75 0.71 -9.45
CA LYS A 71 -6.79 1.27 -10.34
C LYS A 71 -6.93 2.77 -10.07
N PHE A 72 -7.15 3.15 -8.82
CA PHE A 72 -7.40 4.53 -8.40
C PHE A 72 -6.27 5.48 -8.83
N VAL A 73 -5.02 5.10 -8.60
CA VAL A 73 -3.86 5.91 -9.00
C VAL A 73 -3.77 6.04 -10.53
N LEU A 74 -3.96 4.95 -11.26
CA LEU A 74 -3.82 4.94 -12.73
C LEU A 74 -5.01 5.56 -13.48
N SER A 75 -6.21 5.55 -12.89
CA SER A 75 -7.43 6.13 -13.47
C SER A 75 -7.73 7.55 -13.00
N SER A 76 -6.96 8.07 -12.04
CA SER A 76 -7.11 9.40 -11.43
C SER A 76 -7.15 10.57 -12.45
N THR A 77 -6.59 10.39 -13.64
CA THR A 77 -6.55 11.40 -14.70
C THR A 77 -7.63 11.25 -15.78
N LYS A 78 -8.40 10.15 -15.78
CA LYS A 78 -9.23 9.77 -16.93
C LYS A 78 -10.73 9.59 -16.65
N GLU A 79 -11.14 9.32 -15.41
CA GLU A 79 -12.48 8.75 -15.19
C GLU A 79 -13.34 9.35 -14.07
N SER A 80 -12.85 10.22 -13.20
CA SER A 80 -13.74 10.83 -12.20
C SER A 80 -14.57 11.94 -12.84
N GLN A 81 -15.73 11.60 -13.39
CA GLN A 81 -16.76 12.60 -13.67
C GLN A 81 -17.17 13.25 -12.35
N GLU A 82 -17.39 14.57 -12.36
CA GLU A 82 -17.94 15.29 -11.22
C GLU A 82 -19.22 14.56 -10.75
N GLY A 83 -19.20 14.05 -9.52
CA GLY A 83 -20.33 13.35 -8.90
C GLY A 83 -20.23 11.81 -8.83
N GLU A 84 -19.25 11.17 -9.47
CA GLU A 84 -19.02 9.73 -9.26
C GLU A 84 -18.41 9.45 -7.88
N LYS A 85 -18.98 8.49 -7.16
CA LYS A 85 -18.48 8.06 -5.85
C LYS A 85 -17.23 7.22 -5.99
N ILE A 86 -16.30 7.38 -5.05
CA ILE A 86 -15.13 6.51 -4.92
C ILE A 86 -15.59 5.18 -4.31
N ASP A 87 -15.35 4.08 -5.02
CA ASP A 87 -15.68 2.72 -4.57
C ASP A 87 -14.67 2.18 -3.54
N ALA A 88 -14.48 2.94 -2.46
CA ALA A 88 -13.71 2.56 -1.28
C ALA A 88 -14.68 2.31 -0.12
N MET A 89 -14.87 1.05 0.24
CA MET A 89 -15.74 0.68 1.35
C MET A 89 -14.93 0.56 2.64
N PRO A 90 -15.19 1.39 3.67
CA PRO A 90 -14.49 1.30 4.94
C PRO A 90 -14.89 0.05 5.73
N PHE A 91 -14.29 -0.15 6.89
CA PHE A 91 -14.75 -1.18 7.82
C PHE A 91 -16.11 -0.78 8.40
N LEU A 92 -17.14 -1.60 8.17
CA LEU A 92 -18.53 -1.24 8.51
C LEU A 92 -19.02 -1.80 9.86
N PHE A 93 -18.27 -2.70 10.50
CA PHE A 93 -18.68 -3.33 11.77
C PHE A 93 -18.31 -2.51 13.01
N ASP A 94 -17.95 -1.24 12.83
CA ASP A 94 -17.71 -0.30 13.90
C ASP A 94 -18.21 1.09 13.48
N LEU A 95 -18.98 1.74 14.37
CA LEU A 95 -19.68 2.99 14.06
C LEU A 95 -18.72 4.13 13.75
N GLU A 96 -17.60 4.20 14.46
CA GLU A 96 -16.63 5.28 14.31
C GLU A 96 -15.84 5.13 13.00
N SER A 97 -15.28 3.93 12.75
CA SER A 97 -14.52 3.63 11.53
C SER A 97 -15.35 3.69 10.25
N SER A 98 -16.66 3.41 10.32
CA SER A 98 -17.57 3.54 9.17
C SER A 98 -17.63 4.97 8.60
N GLN A 99 -17.28 5.98 9.41
CA GLN A 99 -17.25 7.39 9.04
C GLN A 99 -15.82 7.92 8.78
N LYS A 100 -14.80 7.09 9.01
CA LYS A 100 -13.40 7.43 8.76
C LYS A 100 -13.00 7.04 7.32
N PRO A 101 -12.04 7.75 6.72
CA PRO A 101 -11.53 7.37 5.41
C PRO A 101 -10.82 6.01 5.45
N SER A 102 -10.76 5.35 4.29
CA SER A 102 -9.86 4.22 4.04
C SER A 102 -8.50 4.76 3.61
N GLU A 103 -7.42 4.19 4.14
CA GLU A 103 -6.06 4.61 3.82
C GLU A 103 -5.29 3.49 3.10
N PHE A 104 -4.52 3.88 2.09
CA PHE A 104 -3.70 2.99 1.28
C PHE A 104 -2.31 3.59 1.16
N GLU A 105 -1.29 2.78 1.41
CA GLU A 105 0.10 3.20 1.28
C GLU A 105 0.94 2.13 0.59
N VAL A 106 1.91 2.58 -0.20
CA VAL A 106 2.89 1.74 -0.87
C VAL A 106 4.29 2.30 -0.69
N LEU A 107 5.20 1.45 -0.24
CA LEU A 107 6.63 1.69 -0.28
C LEU A 107 7.19 0.93 -1.48
N PHE A 108 7.90 1.62 -2.35
CA PHE A 108 8.44 1.02 -3.56
C PHE A 108 9.73 1.69 -4.01
N ILE A 109 10.48 1.01 -4.86
CA ILE A 109 11.68 1.53 -5.51
C ILE A 109 11.36 1.79 -6.97
N GLN A 110 11.71 2.98 -7.45
CA GLN A 110 11.66 3.34 -8.86
C GLN A 110 12.92 4.12 -9.21
N ASP A 111 13.60 3.74 -10.30
CA ASP A 111 14.81 4.40 -10.79
C ASP A 111 15.90 4.64 -9.71
N GLY A 112 16.12 3.63 -8.86
CA GLY A 112 17.13 3.68 -7.79
C GLY A 112 16.75 4.56 -6.59
N ILE A 113 15.51 5.03 -6.51
CA ILE A 113 15.00 5.86 -5.41
C ILE A 113 13.88 5.11 -4.70
N ARG A 114 13.91 5.12 -3.36
CA ARG A 114 12.79 4.63 -2.55
C ARG A 114 11.74 5.73 -2.42
N TYR A 115 10.49 5.35 -2.58
CA TYR A 115 9.31 6.21 -2.42
C TYR A 115 8.37 5.62 -1.37
N GLN A 116 7.66 6.50 -0.69
CA GLN A 116 6.48 6.23 0.11
C GLN A 116 5.36 7.10 -0.43
N TYR A 117 4.35 6.45 -0.99
CA TYR A 117 3.17 7.12 -1.52
C TYR A 117 1.94 6.56 -0.84
N GLY A 118 1.03 7.44 -0.42
CA GLY A 118 -0.23 7.02 0.15
C GLY A 118 -1.32 8.07 0.02
N PHE A 119 -2.55 7.62 0.24
CA PHE A 119 -3.71 8.47 0.22
C PHE A 119 -4.81 7.93 1.13
N ALA A 120 -5.67 8.83 1.57
CA ALA A 120 -6.88 8.57 2.32
C ALA A 120 -8.10 8.98 1.48
N VAL A 121 -9.13 8.15 1.43
CA VAL A 121 -10.35 8.40 0.65
C VAL A 121 -11.60 8.09 1.46
N ASN A 122 -12.64 8.87 1.22
CA ASN A 122 -14.03 8.53 1.55
C ASN A 122 -14.83 8.38 0.24
N PRO A 123 -16.12 8.01 0.29
CA PRO A 123 -16.91 7.84 -0.93
C PRO A 123 -17.05 9.10 -1.79
N GLU A 124 -16.75 10.29 -1.25
CA GLU A 124 -16.92 11.57 -1.94
C GLU A 124 -15.62 12.11 -2.55
N ARG A 125 -14.47 11.90 -1.91
CA ARG A 125 -13.20 12.53 -2.28
C ARG A 125 -11.97 11.87 -1.67
N VAL A 126 -10.81 12.27 -2.18
CA VAL A 126 -9.53 12.14 -1.47
C VAL A 126 -9.54 13.09 -0.28
N THR A 127 -9.32 12.56 0.92
CA THR A 127 -9.25 13.32 2.17
C THR A 127 -7.82 13.61 2.62
N GLY A 128 -6.83 12.94 2.03
CA GLY A 128 -5.41 13.20 2.25
C GLY A 128 -4.55 12.46 1.22
N GLU A 129 -3.39 13.00 0.88
CA GLU A 129 -2.46 12.44 -0.09
C GLU A 129 -1.03 12.86 0.23
N TRP A 130 -0.07 11.93 0.17
CA TRP A 130 1.32 12.21 0.46
C TRP A 130 2.28 11.46 -0.45
N LEU A 131 3.43 12.08 -0.69
CA LEU A 131 4.55 11.48 -1.38
C LEU A 131 5.87 11.91 -0.75
N PHE A 132 6.61 10.92 -0.26
CA PHE A 132 7.98 11.09 0.22
C PHE A 132 8.93 10.32 -0.68
N ALA A 133 10.00 10.97 -1.12
CA ALA A 133 11.12 10.35 -1.82
C ALA A 133 12.32 10.26 -0.89
N TYR A 134 13.17 9.25 -1.08
CA TYR A 134 14.37 9.04 -0.28
C TYR A 134 15.63 8.95 -1.16
N PRO A 135 15.97 9.98 -1.96
CA PRO A 135 17.23 10.00 -2.69
C PRO A 135 18.39 9.96 -1.68
N GLU A 136 19.38 9.11 -1.96
CA GLU A 136 20.54 8.90 -1.07
C GLU A 136 20.15 8.55 0.38
N GLY A 137 18.95 7.98 0.58
CA GLY A 137 18.42 7.60 1.89
C GLY A 137 17.83 8.74 2.72
N ARG A 138 17.84 10.00 2.26
CA ARG A 138 17.29 11.15 2.99
C ARG A 138 15.86 11.46 2.58
N ALA A 139 14.97 11.58 3.56
CA ALA A 139 13.57 11.91 3.30
C ALA A 139 13.42 13.30 2.67
N GLN A 140 12.72 13.35 1.54
CA GLN A 140 12.26 14.55 0.89
C GLN A 140 10.74 14.45 0.77
N ARG A 141 10.02 15.37 1.41
CA ARG A 141 8.58 15.51 1.22
C ARG A 141 8.34 16.23 -0.10
N TRP A 142 7.79 15.53 -1.09
CA TRP A 142 7.44 16.12 -2.38
C TRP A 142 6.09 16.83 -2.30
N PHE A 143 5.11 16.19 -1.65
CA PHE A 143 3.86 16.83 -1.25
C PHE A 143 3.19 16.07 -0.11
N GLU A 144 2.28 16.78 0.56
CA GLU A 144 1.37 16.28 1.60
C GLU A 144 0.20 17.27 1.63
N ARG A 145 -1.02 16.80 1.39
CA ARG A 145 -2.21 17.63 1.25
C ARG A 145 -3.48 16.91 1.68
#